data_AF-A0A7X3KYB3-F1
#
_entry.id   AF-A0A7X3KYB3-F1
#
_cell.length_a   1.000
_cell.length_b   1.000
_cell.length_c   1.000
_cell.angle_alpha   90.00
_cell.angle_beta   90.00
_cell.angle_gamma   90.00
#
_symmetry.space_group_name_H-M   'P 1'
#
loop_
_entity.id
_entity.type
_entity.pdbx_description
1 polymer ?
#
loop_
_entity_poly.entity_id
_entity_poly.type
_entity_poly.pdbx_seq_one_letter_code
_entity_poly.pdbx_strand_id
1 'polypeptide(L)'
;PGILGHLADKKPEYIREYLPADANSLLAVFDKTINDRDKINLIVASKHPRQQFYSAAEAKELVDKGLKIIDWASTDKNAEPDVVIAAAGTEPNLEALAAISILHEKLPDLKIRFINVVDIL
;
A
#
# COMPACT_ATOMS: atom_id res chain seq x y z
N PRO A 1 -7.96 -0.46 -12.16
CA PRO A 1 -8.53 -1.79 -12.53
C PRO A 1 -8.65 -1.95 -14.06
N GLY A 2 -8.55 -3.19 -14.56
CA GLY A 2 -8.45 -3.55 -15.98
C GLY A 2 -7.06 -3.30 -16.57
N ILE A 3 -6.61 -2.05 -16.52
CA ILE A 3 -5.31 -1.64 -17.07
C ILE A 3 -4.11 -2.24 -16.33
N LEU A 4 -4.24 -2.51 -15.02
CA LEU A 4 -3.20 -3.19 -14.22
C LEU A 4 -2.86 -4.55 -14.82
N GLY A 5 -3.84 -5.44 -14.98
CA GLY A 5 -3.62 -6.74 -15.61
C GLY A 5 -3.05 -6.63 -17.04
N HIS A 6 -3.53 -5.65 -17.82
CA HIS A 6 -3.02 -5.44 -19.17
C HIS A 6 -1.53 -5.05 -19.21
N LEU A 7 -1.05 -4.23 -18.27
CA LEU A 7 0.33 -3.78 -18.21
C LEU A 7 1.24 -4.82 -17.54
N ALA A 8 0.74 -5.55 -16.54
CA ALA A 8 1.46 -6.67 -15.92
C ALA A 8 1.90 -7.77 -16.91
N ASP A 9 1.16 -7.97 -18.01
CA ASP A 9 1.53 -8.91 -19.09
C ASP A 9 2.70 -8.41 -19.98
N LYS A 10 3.14 -7.16 -19.83
CA LYS A 10 4.24 -6.57 -20.61
C LYS A 10 5.57 -6.84 -19.92
N LYS A 11 6.68 -6.44 -20.56
CA LYS A 11 8.02 -6.69 -20.01
C LYS A 11 8.21 -5.92 -18.68
N PRO A 12 8.49 -6.60 -17.55
CA PRO A 12 8.63 -5.96 -16.23
C PRO A 12 9.76 -4.92 -16.16
N GLU A 13 10.74 -4.99 -17.07
CA GLU A 13 11.82 -4.02 -17.16
C GLU A 13 11.34 -2.61 -17.56
N TYR A 14 10.17 -2.47 -18.19
CA TYR A 14 9.61 -1.19 -18.66
C TYR A 14 8.33 -0.74 -17.93
N ILE A 15 7.74 -1.56 -17.07
CA ILE A 15 6.45 -1.26 -16.43
C ILE A 15 6.62 -1.11 -14.93
N ARG A 16 5.99 -0.09 -14.35
CA ARG A 16 5.78 0.02 -12.90
C ARG A 16 4.32 0.33 -12.61
N GLU A 17 3.80 -0.25 -11.55
CA GLU A 17 2.40 -0.09 -11.14
C GLU A 17 2.36 0.30 -9.66
N TYR A 18 1.93 1.54 -9.41
CA TYR A 18 1.88 2.12 -8.08
C TYR A 18 0.43 2.35 -7.64
N LEU A 19 0.11 1.85 -6.44
CA LEU A 19 -1.21 1.97 -5.81
C LEU A 19 -1.08 2.69 -4.47
N PRO A 20 -0.81 4.01 -4.47
CA PRO A 20 -0.72 4.79 -3.24
C PRO A 20 -2.05 4.79 -2.47
N ALA A 21 -1.94 4.71 -1.15
CA ALA A 21 -3.10 4.61 -0.27
C ALA A 21 -3.67 5.99 0.13
N ASP A 22 -2.89 7.06 0.03
CA ASP A 22 -3.25 8.42 0.43
C ASP A 22 -2.43 9.50 -0.32
N ALA A 23 -2.57 10.77 0.06
CA ALA A 23 -1.91 11.88 -0.63
C ALA A 23 -0.39 11.87 -0.43
N ASN A 24 0.10 11.55 0.77
CA ASN A 24 1.54 11.52 1.04
C ASN A 24 2.24 10.40 0.26
N SER A 25 1.64 9.20 0.22
CA SER A 25 2.13 8.10 -0.62
C SER A 25 2.05 8.43 -2.11
N LEU A 26 1.01 9.14 -2.56
CA LEU A 26 0.91 9.61 -3.95
C LEU A 26 2.04 10.59 -4.30
N LEU A 27 2.33 11.58 -3.44
CA LEU A 27 3.41 12.54 -3.65
C LEU A 27 4.78 11.83 -3.69
N ALA A 28 5.01 10.87 -2.81
CA ALA A 28 6.23 10.07 -2.80
C ALA A 28 6.38 9.22 -4.08
N VAL A 29 5.30 8.60 -4.57
CA VAL A 29 5.30 7.90 -5.87
C VAL A 29 5.61 8.86 -7.02
N PHE A 30 5.02 10.06 -7.01
CA PHE A 30 5.29 11.05 -8.06
C PHE A 30 6.76 11.52 -8.08
N ASP A 31 7.35 11.77 -6.92
CA ASP A 31 8.78 12.12 -6.78
C ASP A 31 9.70 11.01 -7.33
N LYS A 32 9.36 9.74 -7.07
CA LYS A 32 10.08 8.59 -7.63
C LYS A 32 9.93 8.51 -9.15
N THR A 33 8.71 8.65 -9.66
CA THR A 33 8.38 8.38 -11.08
C THR A 33 8.79 9.49 -12.05
N ILE A 34 8.88 10.75 -11.61
CA ILE A 34 9.35 11.86 -12.46
C ILE A 34 10.86 11.75 -12.78
N ASN A 35 11.61 11.08 -11.89
CA ASN A 35 13.04 10.83 -12.05
C ASN A 35 13.33 9.51 -12.77
N ASP A 36 12.32 8.68 -12.99
CA ASP A 36 12.48 7.39 -13.68
C ASP A 36 12.70 7.57 -15.19
N ARG A 37 13.33 6.60 -15.83
CA ARG A 37 13.68 6.64 -17.26
C ARG A 37 13.34 5.32 -17.93
N ASP A 38 12.84 5.43 -19.15
CA ASP A 38 12.44 4.27 -19.95
C ASP A 38 11.44 3.38 -19.20
N LYS A 39 10.42 4.01 -18.61
CA LYS A 39 9.33 3.32 -17.89
C LYS A 39 7.98 3.90 -18.30
N ILE A 40 6.98 3.03 -18.31
CA ILE A 40 5.58 3.38 -18.21
C ILE A 40 5.18 3.23 -16.75
N ASN A 41 4.94 4.36 -16.09
CA ASN A 41 4.53 4.41 -14.69
C ASN A 41 3.01 4.55 -14.62
N LEU A 42 2.31 3.47 -14.27
CA LEU A 42 0.88 3.52 -13.98
C LEU A 42 0.68 3.85 -12.50
N ILE A 43 -0.03 4.95 -12.22
CA ILE A 43 -0.37 5.35 -10.85
C ILE A 43 -1.89 5.30 -10.71
N VAL A 44 -2.39 4.47 -9.79
CA VAL A 44 -3.82 4.38 -9.47
C VAL A 44 -4.09 5.12 -8.18
N ALA A 45 -4.68 6.31 -8.27
CA ALA A 45 -4.95 7.18 -7.13
C ALA A 45 -6.42 7.58 -7.04
N SER A 46 -6.88 7.83 -5.82
CA SER A 46 -8.23 8.35 -5.57
C SER A 46 -8.30 9.87 -5.75
N LYS A 47 -9.46 10.35 -6.20
CA LYS A 47 -9.79 11.79 -6.30
C LYS A 47 -10.74 12.27 -5.20
N HIS A 48 -11.40 11.34 -4.52
CA HIS A 48 -12.43 11.67 -3.55
C HIS A 48 -11.80 12.07 -2.22
N PRO A 49 -12.50 12.87 -1.40
CA PRO A 49 -12.05 13.11 -0.02
C PRO A 49 -11.98 11.77 0.73
N ARG A 50 -10.81 11.49 1.31
CA ARG A 50 -10.45 10.25 2.01
C ARG A 50 -9.53 10.55 3.18
N GLN A 51 -9.53 9.65 4.17
CA GLN A 51 -8.61 9.65 5.29
C GLN A 51 -7.15 9.61 4.80
N GLN A 52 -6.27 10.22 5.58
CA GLN A 52 -4.82 10.19 5.37
C GLN A 52 -4.22 9.35 6.48
N PHE A 53 -3.32 8.43 6.13
CA PHE A 53 -2.86 7.38 7.06
C PHE A 53 -1.38 7.50 7.36
N TYR A 54 -0.58 7.88 6.36
CA TYR A 54 0.87 7.86 6.46
C TYR A 54 1.41 9.28 6.54
N SER A 55 2.35 9.51 7.45
CA SER A 55 3.18 10.71 7.42
C SER A 55 4.03 10.76 6.14
N ALA A 56 4.56 11.93 5.79
CA ALA A 56 5.45 12.06 4.63
C ALA A 56 6.69 11.14 4.74
N ALA A 57 7.23 10.95 5.94
CA ALA A 57 8.39 10.08 6.17
C ALA A 57 8.04 8.60 5.98
N GLU A 58 6.91 8.14 6.53
CA GLU A 58 6.43 6.77 6.33
C GLU A 58 6.11 6.50 4.86
N ALA A 59 5.44 7.44 4.19
CA ALA A 59 5.12 7.36 2.78
C ALA A 59 6.37 7.22 1.91
N LYS A 60 7.41 8.02 2.19
CA LYS A 60 8.69 7.90 1.49
C LYS A 60 9.30 6.51 1.67
N GLU A 61 9.40 6.03 2.90
CA GLU A 61 9.95 4.70 3.19
C GLU A 61 9.15 3.58 2.50
N LEU A 62 7.82 3.67 2.55
CA LEU A 62 6.89 2.73 1.95
C LEU A 62 7.07 2.65 0.43
N VAL A 63 7.20 3.80 -0.25
CA VAL A 63 7.40 3.86 -1.71
C VAL A 63 8.81 3.44 -2.14
N ASP A 64 9.83 3.77 -1.34
CA ASP A 64 11.21 3.38 -1.61
C ASP A 64 11.35 1.85 -1.53
N LYS A 65 10.68 1.21 -0.56
CA LYS A 65 10.64 -0.26 -0.38
C LYS A 65 9.61 -0.97 -1.26
N GLY A 66 8.63 -0.26 -1.79
CA GLY A 66 7.50 -0.82 -2.55
C GLY A 66 6.38 -1.39 -1.67
N LEU A 67 6.71 -1.92 -0.49
CA LEU A 67 5.76 -2.37 0.53
C LEU A 67 6.36 -2.24 1.92
N LYS A 68 5.51 -2.22 2.96
CA LYS A 68 5.96 -2.17 4.36
C LYS A 68 4.94 -2.82 5.30
N ILE A 69 5.46 -3.49 6.33
CA ILE A 69 4.68 -3.82 7.54
C ILE A 69 4.35 -2.51 8.25
N ILE A 70 3.08 -2.33 8.62
CA ILE A 70 2.61 -1.13 9.28
C ILE A 70 2.45 -1.45 10.77
N ASP A 71 3.48 -1.10 11.55
CA ASP A 71 3.60 -1.49 12.96
C ASP A 71 2.43 -0.99 13.81
N TRP A 72 1.95 0.23 13.57
CA TRP A 72 0.84 0.82 14.33
C TRP A 72 -0.52 0.16 14.03
N ALA A 73 -0.63 -0.60 12.95
CA ALA A 73 -1.82 -1.35 12.56
C ALA A 73 -1.67 -2.87 12.75
N SER A 74 -0.55 -3.32 13.34
CA SER A 74 -0.25 -4.73 13.57
C SER A 74 -0.31 -5.06 15.07
N THR A 75 -0.84 -6.24 15.40
CA THR A 75 -0.97 -6.73 16.79
C THR A 75 -0.05 -7.90 17.12
N ASP A 76 0.64 -8.44 16.10
CA ASP A 76 1.51 -9.61 16.20
C ASP A 76 2.83 -9.37 16.97
N LYS A 77 3.23 -8.10 17.19
CA LYS A 77 4.48 -7.70 17.89
C LYS A 77 5.72 -8.40 17.32
N ASN A 78 5.79 -8.55 16.00
CA ASN A 78 6.85 -9.28 15.29
C ASN A 78 6.94 -10.79 15.60
N ALA A 79 5.94 -11.38 16.26
CA ALA A 79 5.80 -12.83 16.36
C ALA A 79 5.24 -13.43 15.06
N GLU A 80 5.04 -14.75 15.03
CA GLU A 80 4.30 -15.41 13.95
C GLU A 80 2.83 -14.95 13.97
N PRO A 81 2.33 -14.33 12.87
CA PRO A 81 0.95 -13.85 12.82
C PRO A 81 -0.03 -15.00 12.55
N ASP A 82 -1.21 -14.93 13.16
CA ASP A 82 -2.32 -15.85 12.86
C ASP A 82 -2.96 -15.49 11.51
N VAL A 83 -2.94 -14.20 11.16
CA VAL A 83 -3.44 -13.68 9.88
C VAL A 83 -2.60 -12.51 9.38
N VAL A 84 -2.35 -12.50 8.07
CA VAL A 84 -1.75 -11.36 7.37
C VAL A 84 -2.84 -10.68 6.55
N ILE A 85 -3.02 -9.38 6.75
CA ILE A 85 -3.90 -8.55 5.93
C ILE A 85 -3.01 -7.66 5.08
N ALA A 86 -3.17 -7.73 3.76
CA ALA A 86 -2.43 -6.90 2.82
C ALA A 86 -3.40 -6.07 1.99
N ALA A 87 -3.04 -4.81 1.74
CA ALA A 87 -3.84 -3.90 0.92
C ALA A 87 -2.97 -3.10 -0.05
N ALA A 88 -3.49 -2.86 -1.25
CA ALA A 88 -2.89 -2.00 -2.26
C ALA A 88 -3.93 -1.01 -2.78
N GLY A 89 -3.63 0.29 -2.71
CA GLY A 89 -4.52 1.37 -3.12
C GLY A 89 -5.42 1.93 -2.02
N THR A 90 -6.08 3.05 -2.32
CA THR A 90 -6.83 3.87 -1.35
C THR A 90 -8.00 3.13 -0.71
N GLU A 91 -8.94 2.60 -1.49
CA GLU A 91 -10.12 1.90 -0.96
C GLU A 91 -9.76 0.61 -0.22
N PRO A 92 -8.92 -0.31 -0.76
CA PRO A 92 -8.51 -1.50 -0.02
C PRO A 92 -7.79 -1.20 1.29
N ASN A 93 -6.97 -0.14 1.34
CA ASN A 93 -6.27 0.24 2.58
C ASN A 93 -7.27 0.67 3.68
N LEU A 94 -8.28 1.48 3.33
CA LEU A 94 -9.31 1.91 4.27
C LEU A 94 -10.11 0.71 4.81
N GLU A 95 -10.60 -0.16 3.92
CA GLU A 95 -11.40 -1.32 4.32
C GLU A 95 -10.58 -2.35 5.12
N ALA A 96 -9.30 -2.54 4.79
CA ALA A 96 -8.40 -3.39 5.56
C ALA A 96 -8.21 -2.86 7.00
N LEU A 97 -7.97 -1.56 7.17
CA LEU A 97 -7.81 -0.94 8.50
C LEU A 97 -9.12 -0.99 9.31
N ALA A 98 -10.27 -0.83 8.66
CA ALA A 98 -11.56 -1.00 9.31
C ALA A 98 -11.77 -2.46 9.77
N ALA A 99 -11.45 -3.44 8.92
CA ALA A 99 -11.52 -4.86 9.26
C ALA A 99 -10.57 -5.21 10.43
N ILE A 100 -9.34 -4.69 10.42
CA ILE A 100 -8.38 -4.84 11.52
C ILE A 100 -8.95 -4.29 12.82
N SER A 101 -9.55 -3.10 12.77
CA SER A 101 -10.15 -2.45 13.96
C SER A 101 -11.27 -3.31 14.56
N ILE A 102 -12.17 -3.84 13.72
CA ILE A 102 -13.25 -4.73 14.16
C ILE A 102 -12.69 -6.04 14.74
N LEU A 103 -11.71 -6.66 14.06
CA LEU A 103 -11.10 -7.90 14.52
C LEU A 103 -10.39 -7.72 15.85
N HIS A 104 -9.65 -6.62 16.02
CA HIS A 104 -8.97 -6.33 17.27
C HIS A 104 -9.94 -6.11 18.44
N GLU A 105 -11.10 -5.50 18.17
CA GLU A 105 -12.17 -5.34 19.19
C GLU A 105 -12.81 -6.68 19.57
N LYS A 106 -13.09 -7.56 18.59
CA LYS A 106 -13.81 -8.83 18.82
C LYS A 106 -12.90 -9.98 19.26
N LEU A 107 -11.63 -9.97 18.85
CA LEU A 107 -10.63 -11.02 19.03
C LEU A 107 -9.29 -10.39 19.44
N PRO A 108 -9.16 -9.87 20.67
CA PRO A 108 -7.99 -9.10 21.10
C PRO A 108 -6.67 -9.90 21.09
N ASP A 109 -6.75 -11.23 21.22
CA ASP A 109 -5.59 -12.12 21.21
C ASP A 109 -5.13 -12.51 19.79
N LEU A 110 -5.90 -12.17 18.75
CA LEU A 110 -5.55 -12.47 17.36
C LEU A 110 -4.31 -11.66 16.93
N LYS A 111 -3.25 -12.34 16.49
CA LYS A 111 -2.03 -11.72 15.97
C LYS A 111 -2.20 -11.37 14.50
N ILE A 112 -2.41 -10.10 14.23
CA ILE A 112 -2.63 -9.56 12.90
C ILE A 112 -1.36 -8.85 12.45
N ARG A 113 -0.89 -9.14 11.24
CA ARG A 113 0.13 -8.35 10.55
C ARG A 113 -0.49 -7.59 9.40
N PHE A 114 -0.40 -6.26 9.41
CA PHE A 114 -0.85 -5.43 8.30
C PHE A 114 0.32 -5.04 7.40
N ILE A 115 0.15 -5.24 6.09
CA ILE A 115 1.12 -4.86 5.06
C ILE A 115 0.43 -3.92 4.07
N ASN A 116 0.99 -2.73 3.87
CA ASN A 116 0.60 -1.89 2.74
C ASN A 116 1.56 -2.14 1.57
N VAL A 117 1.00 -2.35 0.39
CA VAL A 117 1.72 -2.59 -0.87
C VAL A 117 1.44 -1.40 -1.79
N VAL A 118 2.50 -0.71 -2.20
CA VAL A 118 2.41 0.41 -3.14
C VAL A 118 2.90 0.01 -4.52
N ASP A 119 4.09 -0.59 -4.63
CA ASP A 119 4.65 -1.10 -5.89
C ASP A 119 4.31 -2.59 -6.02
N ILE A 120 3.49 -2.95 -7.01
CA ILE A 120 2.94 -4.32 -7.13
C ILE A 120 3.71 -5.20 -8.14
N LEU A 121 4.74 -4.67 -8.82
CA LEU A 121 5.54 -5.35 -9.84
C LEU A 121 7.03 -5.46 -9.49
#